data_AF-A0A2G5N675-F1
#
_entry.id   AF-A0A2G5N675-F1
#
_cell.length_a   1.000
_cell.length_b   1.000
_cell.length_c   1.000
_cell.angle_alpha   90.00
_cell.angle_beta   90.00
_cell.angle_gamma   90.00
#
_symmetry.space_group_name_H-M   'P 1'
#
loop_
_entity.id
_entity.type
_entity.pdbx_description
1 polymer ?
#
loop_
_entity_poly.entity_id
_entity_poly.type
_entity_poly.pdbx_seq_one_letter_code
_entity_poly.pdbx_strand_id
1 'polypeptide(L)' 'SIAFLDEIGYLNERLLAVHLTEATKEETEQVARSGASMINCSGSIGIIDGIVPPILEFIEAGGTAAL' A
#
# COMPACT_ATOMS: atom_id res chain seq x y z
N SER A 1 -6.41 -7.12 6.96
CA SER A 1 -5.23 -7.92 6.58
C SER A 1 -5.18 -8.02 5.07
N ILE A 2 -4.00 -7.88 4.45
CA ILE A 2 -3.84 -7.96 2.99
C ILE A 2 -4.22 -9.37 2.49
N ALA A 3 -3.80 -10.42 3.19
CA ALA A 3 -4.18 -11.80 2.88
C ALA A 3 -5.70 -12.02 2.87
N PHE A 4 -6.44 -11.38 3.79
CA PHE A 4 -7.89 -11.47 3.83
C PHE A 4 -8.55 -10.77 2.64
N LEU A 5 -8.01 -9.62 2.19
CA LEU A 5 -8.51 -8.94 0.99
C LEU A 5 -8.31 -9.78 -0.27
N ASP A 6 -7.18 -10.48 -0.35
CA ASP A 6 -6.89 -11.42 -1.44
C ASP A 6 -7.86 -12.62 -1.41
N GLU A 7 -8.06 -13.22 -0.23
CA GLU A 7 -8.98 -14.35 -0.03
C GLU A 7 -10.41 -14.06 -0.49
N ILE A 8 -10.92 -12.84 -0.23
CA ILE A 8 -12.27 -12.43 -0.63
C ILE A 8 -12.34 -11.79 -2.03
N GLY A 9 -11.22 -11.75 -2.77
CA GLY A 9 -11.13 -11.20 -4.13
C GLY A 9 -11.18 -9.67 -4.22
N TYR A 10 -10.91 -8.97 -3.11
CA TYR A 10 -10.95 -7.51 -3.02
C TYR A 10 -9.58 -6.86 -3.24
N LEU A 11 -8.51 -7.66 -3.24
CA LEU A 11 -7.17 -7.21 -3.62
C LEU A 11 -7.05 -7.22 -5.16
N ASN A 12 -7.45 -6.12 -5.79
CA ASN A 12 -7.51 -5.96 -7.24
C ASN A 12 -7.32 -4.50 -7.66
N GLU A 13 -7.40 -4.22 -8.96
CA GLU A 13 -7.17 -2.91 -9.55
C GLU A 13 -8.14 -1.80 -9.14
N ARG A 14 -9.26 -2.17 -8.49
CA ARG A 14 -10.25 -1.22 -7.98
C ARG A 14 -9.99 -0.82 -6.53
N LEU A 15 -9.04 -1.48 -5.85
CA LEU A 15 -8.69 -1.16 -4.47
C LEU A 15 -7.75 0.06 -4.42
N LEU A 16 -8.09 1.02 -3.56
CA LEU A 16 -7.20 2.10 -3.14
C LEU A 16 -6.63 1.76 -1.76
N ALA A 17 -5.36 1.39 -1.71
CA ALA A 17 -4.63 1.14 -0.49
C ALA A 17 -4.14 2.46 0.11
N VAL A 18 -4.43 2.72 1.39
CA VAL A 18 -4.06 3.96 2.07
C VAL A 18 -3.09 3.63 3.20
N HIS A 19 -2.05 4.45 3.34
CA HIS A 19 -0.99 4.36 4.36
C HIS A 19 0.00 3.19 4.20
N LEU A 20 -0.46 1.94 4.26
CA LEU A 20 0.40 0.72 4.24
C LEU A 20 1.56 0.73 5.27
N THR A 21 1.48 1.49 6.36
CA THR A 21 2.58 1.66 7.33
C THR A 21 2.99 0.39 8.06
N GLU A 22 2.04 -0.54 8.25
CA GLU A 22 2.26 -1.83 8.92
C GLU A 22 2.53 -2.98 7.94
N ALA A 23 2.48 -2.71 6.63
CA ALA A 23 2.67 -3.76 5.64
C ALA A 23 4.15 -4.18 5.63
N THR A 24 4.41 -5.49 5.62
CA THR A 24 5.77 -5.95 5.33
C THR A 24 6.16 -5.57 3.89
N LYS A 25 7.45 -5.73 3.56
CA LYS A 25 7.91 -5.55 2.19
C LYS A 25 7.16 -6.47 1.22
N GLU A 26 7.02 -7.75 1.57
CA GLU A 26 6.35 -8.75 0.75
C GLU A 26 4.86 -8.42 0.58
N GLU A 27 4.20 -7.95 1.64
CA GLU A 27 2.81 -7.49 1.59
C GLU A 27 2.67 -6.24 0.70
N THR A 28 3.60 -5.29 0.79
CA THR A 28 3.62 -4.09 -0.05
C THR A 28 3.76 -4.46 -1.53
N GLU A 29 4.68 -5.36 -1.85
CA GLU A 29 4.87 -5.88 -3.20
C GLU A 29 3.63 -6.65 -3.70
N GLN A 30 2.96 -7.42 -2.83
CA GLN A 30 1.71 -8.13 -3.17
C GLN A 30 0.61 -7.13 -3.56
N VAL A 31 0.42 -6.06 -2.78
CA VAL A 31 -0.57 -5.03 -3.08
C VAL A 31 -0.23 -4.33 -4.41
N ALA A 32 1.03 -3.98 -4.65
CA ALA A 32 1.45 -3.39 -5.92
C ALA A 32 1.15 -4.31 -7.12
N ARG A 33 1.51 -5.60 -7.01
CA ARG A 33 1.30 -6.59 -8.08
C ARG A 33 -0.17 -6.92 -8.33
N SER A 34 -1.04 -6.67 -7.35
CA SER A 34 -2.50 -6.87 -7.51
C SER A 34 -3.18 -5.84 -8.43
N GLY A 35 -2.47 -4.77 -8.80
CA GLY A 35 -3.01 -3.65 -9.58
C GLY A 35 -3.68 -2.57 -8.73
N ALA A 36 -3.82 -2.79 -7.41
CA ALA A 36 -4.28 -1.75 -6.49
C ALA A 36 -3.40 -0.50 -6.58
N SER A 37 -3.96 0.68 -6.31
CA SER A 37 -3.20 1.93 -6.24
C SER A 37 -2.96 2.33 -4.79
N MET A 38 -1.85 3.01 -4.51
CA MET A 38 -1.48 3.50 -3.18
C MET A 38 -1.71 5.01 -3.04
N ILE A 39 -2.27 5.43 -1.90
CA ILE A 39 -2.27 6.83 -1.46
C ILE A 39 -1.24 7.02 -0.36
N ASN A 40 -0.24 7.85 -0.63
CA ASN A 40 0.83 8.18 0.29
C ASN A 40 0.48 9.42 1.13
N CYS A 41 0.05 9.19 2.36
CA CYS A 41 -0.33 10.25 3.30
C CYS A 41 0.83 10.69 4.22
N SER A 42 2.04 10.90 3.69
CA SER A 42 3.23 11.20 4.53
C SER A 42 3.04 12.39 5.46
N GLY A 43 2.29 13.42 5.03
CA GLY A 43 1.99 14.58 5.87
C GLY A 43 1.15 14.24 7.11
N SER A 44 0.15 13.37 6.97
CA SER A 44 -0.67 12.92 8.10
C SER A 44 0.11 12.00 9.03
N ILE A 45 0.77 10.97 8.48
CA ILE A 45 1.53 10.01 9.31
C ILE A 45 2.70 10.68 10.03
N GLY A 46 3.36 11.64 9.37
CA GLY A 46 4.41 12.44 10.00
C GLY A 46 3.96 13.20 11.25
N ILE A 47 2.67 13.56 11.35
CA ILE A 47 2.10 14.23 12.53
C ILE A 47 1.74 13.23 13.63
N ILE A 48 1.15 12.08 13.26
CA ILE A 48 0.53 11.17 14.24
C ILE A 48 1.48 10.08 14.77
N ASP A 49 2.42 9.60 13.95
CA ASP A 49 3.25 8.43 14.30
C ASP A 49 4.70 8.54 13.80
N GLY A 50 4.98 9.40 12.82
CA GLY A 50 6.33 9.58 12.27
C GLY A 50 6.84 8.39 11.43
N ILE A 51 6.02 7.35 11.21
CA ILE A 51 6.34 6.21 10.37
C ILE A 51 6.33 6.63 8.90
N VAL A 52 7.27 6.13 8.10
CA VAL A 52 7.33 6.42 6.68
C VAL A 52 6.58 5.32 5.90
N PRO A 53 5.51 5.64 5.14
CA PRO A 53 4.86 4.69 4.25
C PRO A 53 5.84 4.05 3.23
N PRO A 54 5.67 2.77 2.86
CA PRO A 54 6.59 2.04 1.98
C PRO A 54 6.38 2.38 0.49
N ILE A 55 6.40 3.67 0.16
CA ILE A 55 6.10 4.15 -1.21
C ILE A 55 7.18 3.74 -2.21
N LEU A 56 8.45 3.69 -1.78
CA LEU A 56 9.54 3.32 -2.68
C LEU A 56 9.42 1.86 -3.08
N GLU A 57 9.24 0.97 -2.10
CA GLU A 57 9.01 -0.46 -2.30
C GLU A 57 7.80 -0.71 -3.21
N PHE A 58 6.71 0.05 -3.02
CA PHE A 58 5.50 -0.06 -3.82
C PHE A 58 5.73 0.32 -5.30
N ILE A 59 6.44 1.41 -5.57
CA ILE A 59 6.74 1.89 -6.94
C ILE A 59 7.76 0.97 -7.62
N GLU A 60 8.80 0.51 -6.91
CA GLU A 60 9.79 -0.43 -7.45
C GLU A 60 9.17 -1.78 -7.83
N ALA A 61 8.10 -2.18 -7.14
CA ALA A 61 7.29 -3.35 -7.48
C ALA A 61 6.35 -3.14 -8.68
N GLY A 62 6.32 -1.94 -9.28
CA GLY A 62 5.49 -1.58 -10.42
C GLY A 62 4.12 -1.00 -10.07
N GLY A 63 3.87 -0.69 -8.79
CA GLY A 63 2.62 -0.10 -8.33
C GLY A 63 2.46 1.39 -8.70
N THR A 64 1.21 1.85 -8.80
CA THR A 64 0.88 3.27 -9.00
C THR A 64 0.56 3.94 -7.68
N ALA A 65 1.27 5.01 -7.34
CA ALA A 65 1.07 5.77 -6.10
C ALA A 65 0.74 7.25 -6.37
N ALA A 66 -0.07 7.85 -5.50
CA ALA A 66 -0.43 9.26 -5.50
C ALA A 66 -0.42 9.87 -4.09
N LEU A 67 -0.64 11.18 -3.99
CA LEU A 67 -0.75 11.94 -2.73
C LEU A 67 -2.20 12.32 -2.44
#